data_AF-A0A0B4FFB5-F1
#
_entry.id   AF-A0A0B4FFB5-F1
#
_cell.length_a   1.000
_cell.length_b   1.000
_cell.length_c   1.000
_cell.angle_alpha   90.00
_cell.angle_beta   90.00
_cell.angle_gamma   90.00
#
_symmetry.space_group_name_H-M   'P 1'
#
loop_
_entity.id
_entity.type
_entity.pdbx_description
1 polymer ?
#
loop_
_entity_poly.entity_id
_entity_poly.type
_entity_poly.pdbx_seq_one_letter_code
_entity_poly.pdbx_strand_id
1 'polypeptide(L)'
;MNRPENRAKSKPLLQSYFNTFFYRGLPFVVGAIGVSTWSGVGNLFAQRSVLQSRQSFWWYAAGTIAAASHLLFVPLIAPSVKDMMDGKEETDANDCLDEWLRVNNVRTLTVDLLAWGAFVVAAGKTLCH
;
A
#
# COMPACT_ATOMS: atom_id res chain seq x y z
N MET A 1 9.99 16.80 1.19
CA MET A 1 10.42 17.07 2.59
C MET A 1 11.84 16.59 2.86
N ASN A 2 12.27 15.42 2.37
CA ASN A 2 13.53 14.81 2.80
C ASN A 2 14.79 15.07 1.94
N ARG A 3 14.72 16.01 0.99
CA ARG A 3 15.89 16.36 0.17
C ARG A 3 17.00 16.98 1.05
N PRO A 4 18.29 16.79 0.72
CA PRO A 4 19.40 17.26 1.56
C PRO A 4 19.26 18.71 2.03
N GLU A 5 18.86 19.62 1.13
CA GLU A 5 18.69 21.05 1.39
C GLU A 5 17.55 21.39 2.37
N ASN A 6 16.62 20.45 2.60
CA ASN A 6 15.44 20.66 3.43
C ASN A 6 15.50 19.90 4.77
N ARG A 7 16.46 18.99 4.96
CA ARG A 7 16.50 18.09 6.14
C ARG A 7 16.56 18.86 7.46
N ALA A 8 17.40 19.88 7.55
CA ALA A 8 17.51 20.72 8.76
C ALA A 8 16.19 21.38 9.16
N LYS A 9 15.35 21.74 8.18
CA LYS A 9 14.04 22.34 8.42
C LYS A 9 12.95 21.30 8.67
N SER A 10 13.03 20.14 8.02
CA SER A 10 12.00 19.10 8.14
C SER A 10 12.15 18.28 9.42
N LYS A 11 13.38 17.99 9.86
CA LYS A 11 13.69 17.14 11.03
C LYS A 11 12.81 17.43 12.25
N PRO A 12 12.71 18.68 12.76
CA PRO A 12 11.89 18.96 13.95
C PRO A 12 10.38 18.79 13.71
N LEU A 13 9.92 18.74 12.46
CA LEU A 13 8.51 18.61 12.09
C LEU A 13 8.11 17.16 11.80
N LEU A 14 9.08 16.27 11.55
CA LEU A 14 8.79 14.92 11.06
C LEU A 14 7.96 14.11 12.05
N GLN A 15 8.30 14.13 13.35
CA GLN A 15 7.58 13.34 14.34
C GLN A 15 6.10 13.75 14.45
N SER A 16 5.82 15.05 14.59
CA SER A 16 4.43 15.54 14.75
C SER A 16 3.60 15.36 13.48
N TYR A 17 4.21 15.62 12.31
CA TYR A 17 3.60 15.37 11.02
C TYR A 17 3.29 13.88 10.84
N PHE A 18 4.27 13.01 11.06
CA PHE A 18 4.16 11.59 10.78
C PHE A 18 3.19 10.90 11.74
N ASN A 19 3.16 11.30 13.02
CA ASN A 19 2.12 10.86 13.96
C ASN A 19 0.72 11.16 13.41
N THR A 20 0.46 12.41 13.03
CA THR A 20 -0.86 12.83 12.52
C THR A 20 -1.21 12.12 11.22
N PHE A 21 -0.27 12.05 10.29
CA PHE A 21 -0.42 11.40 9.00
C PHE A 21 -0.71 9.91 9.16
N PHE A 22 0.05 9.21 10.01
CA PHE A 22 -0.08 7.76 10.19
C PHE A 22 -1.39 7.41 10.88
N TYR A 23 -1.76 8.09 11.98
CA TYR A 23 -3.03 7.82 12.67
C TYR A 23 -4.27 8.07 11.81
N ARG A 24 -4.23 9.09 10.93
CA ARG A 24 -5.35 9.37 10.02
C ARG A 24 -5.35 8.49 8.78
N GLY A 25 -4.17 8.17 8.25
CA GLY A 25 -4.01 7.39 7.02
C GLY A 25 -4.19 5.88 7.22
N LEU A 26 -3.79 5.35 8.38
CA LEU A 26 -3.81 3.91 8.64
C LEU A 26 -5.20 3.28 8.46
N PRO A 27 -6.29 3.82 9.02
CA PRO A 27 -7.63 3.23 8.82
C PRO A 27 -8.04 3.21 7.34
N PHE A 28 -7.70 4.25 6.58
CA PHE A 28 -7.99 4.31 5.16
C PHE A 28 -7.24 3.23 4.37
N VAL A 29 -5.94 3.07 4.64
CA VAL A 29 -5.10 2.06 3.97
C VAL A 29 -5.60 0.65 4.30
N VAL A 30 -5.87 0.36 5.57
CA VAL A 30 -6.42 -0.93 6.01
C VAL A 30 -7.78 -1.21 5.35
N GLY A 31 -8.65 -0.20 5.29
CA GLY A 31 -9.94 -0.29 4.61
C GLY A 31 -9.80 -0.60 3.12
N ALA A 32 -8.91 0.11 2.41
CA ALA A 32 -8.68 -0.09 0.99
C ALA A 32 -8.12 -1.50 0.68
N ILE A 33 -7.17 -1.98 1.47
CA ILE A 33 -6.61 -3.34 1.33
C ILE A 33 -7.68 -4.39 1.62
N GLY A 34 -8.46 -4.19 2.69
CA GLY A 34 -9.54 -5.10 3.07
C GLY A 34 -10.59 -5.20 1.97
N VAL A 35 -11.11 -4.07 1.49
CA VAL A 35 -12.13 -4.04 0.44
C VAL A 35 -11.61 -4.68 -0.85
N SER A 36 -10.42 -4.31 -1.32
CA SER A 36 -9.86 -4.84 -2.57
C SER A 36 -9.58 -6.34 -2.50
N THR A 37 -8.99 -6.81 -1.40
CA THR A 37 -8.70 -8.24 -1.22
C THR A 37 -9.99 -9.05 -1.10
N TRP A 38 -10.92 -8.66 -0.23
CA TRP A 38 -12.12 -9.45 0.02
C TRP A 38 -13.13 -9.39 -1.13
N SER A 39 -13.25 -8.26 -1.83
CA SER A 39 -14.07 -8.21 -3.05
C SER A 39 -13.49 -9.06 -4.18
N GLY A 40 -12.16 -9.05 -4.35
CA GLY A 40 -11.46 -9.91 -5.28
C GLY A 40 -11.67 -11.40 -4.99
N VAL A 41 -11.48 -11.81 -3.73
CA VAL A 41 -11.80 -13.16 -3.24
C VAL A 41 -13.27 -13.50 -3.52
N GLY A 42 -14.19 -12.63 -3.10
CA GLY A 42 -15.64 -12.83 -3.30
C GLY A 42 -16.00 -13.07 -4.76
N ASN A 43 -15.46 -12.28 -5.68
CA ASN A 43 -15.67 -12.44 -7.12
C ASN A 43 -15.12 -13.78 -7.65
N LEU A 44 -13.93 -14.19 -7.21
CA LEU A 44 -13.31 -15.45 -7.64
C LEU A 44 -14.11 -16.68 -7.20
N PHE A 45 -14.76 -16.64 -6.03
CA PHE A 45 -15.56 -17.75 -5.53
C PHE A 45 -17.01 -17.71 -6.01
N ALA A 46 -17.67 -16.56 -5.92
CA ALA A 46 -19.11 -16.44 -6.21
C ALA A 46 -19.44 -16.32 -7.70
N GLN A 47 -18.53 -15.75 -8.51
CA GLN A 47 -18.78 -15.42 -9.93
C GLN A 47 -17.84 -16.16 -10.88
N ARG A 48 -17.23 -17.27 -10.44
CA ARG A 48 -16.18 -17.98 -11.18
C ARG A 48 -16.52 -18.28 -12.64
N SER A 49 -17.73 -18.80 -12.91
CA SER A 49 -18.17 -19.15 -14.26
C SER A 49 -18.27 -17.94 -15.18
N VAL A 50 -18.79 -16.81 -14.67
CA VAL A 50 -18.87 -15.54 -15.39
C VAL A 50 -17.46 -14.99 -15.64
N LEU A 51 -16.58 -15.01 -14.65
CA LEU A 51 -15.20 -14.53 -14.83
C LEU A 51 -14.40 -15.35 -15.84
N GLN A 52 -14.66 -16.65 -15.92
CA GLN A 52 -14.03 -17.53 -16.91
C GLN A 52 -14.57 -17.25 -18.32
N SER A 53 -15.89 -17.12 -18.49
CA SER A 53 -16.48 -16.81 -19.80
C SER A 53 -16.06 -15.42 -20.32
N ARG A 54 -15.86 -14.46 -19.41
CA ARG A 54 -15.38 -13.10 -19.72
C ARG A 54 -13.85 -12.99 -19.77
N GLN A 55 -13.12 -14.11 -19.60
CA GLN A 55 -11.66 -14.14 -19.57
C GLN A 55 -11.03 -13.10 -18.60
N SER A 56 -11.71 -12.84 -17.48
CA SER A 56 -11.31 -11.89 -16.43
C SER A 56 -10.85 -12.59 -15.15
N PHE A 57 -11.05 -13.92 -15.03
CA PHE A 57 -10.69 -14.72 -13.86
C PHE A 57 -9.25 -14.51 -13.40
N TRP A 58 -8.27 -14.67 -14.31
CA TRP A 58 -6.86 -14.53 -13.96
C TRP A 58 -6.45 -13.11 -13.57
N TRP A 59 -7.16 -12.10 -14.09
CA TRP A 59 -6.95 -10.70 -13.70
C TRP A 59 -7.45 -10.44 -12.28
N TYR A 60 -8.63 -10.96 -11.90
CA TYR A 60 -9.10 -10.93 -10.52
C TYR A 60 -8.15 -11.68 -9.57
N ALA A 61 -7.64 -12.85 -9.99
CA ALA A 61 -6.69 -13.62 -9.18
C ALA A 61 -5.38 -12.86 -8.95
N ALA A 62 -4.77 -12.34 -10.02
CA ALA A 62 -3.56 -11.54 -9.93
C ALA A 62 -3.76 -10.29 -9.06
N GLY A 63 -4.87 -9.56 -9.26
CA GLY A 63 -5.20 -8.37 -8.47
C GLY A 63 -5.37 -8.67 -6.99
N THR A 64 -6.06 -9.78 -6.67
CA THR A 64 -6.29 -10.23 -5.29
C THR A 64 -4.99 -10.63 -4.60
N ILE A 65 -4.15 -11.42 -5.26
CA ILE A 65 -2.85 -11.84 -4.71
C ILE A 65 -1.94 -10.62 -4.49
N ALA A 66 -1.89 -9.69 -5.45
CA ALA A 66 -1.12 -8.47 -5.34
C ALA A 66 -1.62 -7.58 -4.19
N ALA A 67 -2.93 -7.38 -4.07
CA ALA A 67 -3.54 -6.62 -2.97
C ALA A 67 -3.23 -7.24 -1.60
N ALA A 68 -3.33 -8.56 -1.47
CA ALA A 68 -2.96 -9.26 -0.23
C ALA A 68 -1.45 -9.14 0.07
N SER A 69 -0.61 -9.19 -0.96
CA SER A 69 0.86 -9.08 -0.83
C SER A 69 1.31 -7.70 -0.32
N HIS A 70 0.45 -6.66 -0.36
CA HIS A 70 0.71 -5.39 0.32
C HIS A 70 1.11 -5.57 1.78
N LEU A 71 0.46 -6.52 2.47
CA LEU A 71 0.69 -6.77 3.90
C LEU A 71 2.09 -7.32 4.20
N LEU A 72 2.78 -7.90 3.22
CA LEU A 72 4.15 -8.39 3.39
C LEU A 72 5.16 -7.26 3.66
N PHE A 73 4.82 -6.01 3.32
CA PHE A 73 5.67 -4.85 3.55
C PHE A 73 5.54 -4.26 4.96
N VAL A 74 4.51 -4.65 5.73
CA VAL A 74 4.30 -4.19 7.12
C VAL A 74 5.53 -4.41 8.01
N PRO A 75 6.12 -5.62 8.10
CA PRO A 75 7.31 -5.83 8.95
C PRO A 75 8.52 -5.01 8.49
N LEU A 76 8.60 -4.62 7.22
CA LEU A 76 9.70 -3.82 6.67
C LEU A 76 9.56 -2.34 7.02
N ILE A 77 8.34 -1.79 7.09
CA ILE A 77 8.11 -0.38 7.42
C ILE A 77 7.95 -0.13 8.92
N ALA A 78 7.53 -1.14 9.69
CA ALA A 78 7.19 -0.98 11.10
C ALA A 78 8.32 -0.40 11.97
N PRO A 79 9.59 -0.81 11.82
CA PRO A 79 10.69 -0.22 12.59
C PRO A 79 10.85 1.28 12.32
N SER A 80 10.89 1.69 11.05
CA SER A 80 11.03 3.10 10.66
C SER A 80 9.86 3.95 11.14
N VAL A 81 8.63 3.44 11.05
CA VAL A 81 7.43 4.10 11.59
C VAL A 81 7.56 4.30 13.09
N LYS A 82 7.93 3.25 13.82
CA LYS A 82 8.08 3.29 15.28
C LYS A 82 9.14 4.31 15.69
N ASP A 83 10.32 4.28 15.08
CA ASP A 83 11.40 5.20 15.44
C ASP A 83 11.06 6.65 15.09
N MET A 84 10.36 6.91 13.97
CA MET A 84 9.85 8.25 13.63
C MET A 84 8.78 8.76 14.61
N MET A 85 7.90 7.88 15.10
CA MET A 85 6.83 8.25 16.03
C MET A 85 7.35 8.44 17.46
N ASP A 86 8.26 7.58 17.91
CA ASP A 86 8.89 7.62 19.24
C ASP A 86 9.86 8.80 19.37
N GLY A 87 10.44 9.29 18.27
CA GLY A 87 11.29 10.49 18.25
C GLY A 87 12.60 10.33 19.02
N LYS A 88 13.23 9.14 18.91
CA LYS A 88 14.48 8.84 19.62
C LYS A 88 15.60 9.79 19.18
N GLU A 89 16.31 10.38 20.14
CA GLU A 89 17.42 11.31 19.87
C GLU A 89 18.60 10.64 19.14
N GLU A 90 18.77 9.34 19.36
CA GLU A 90 19.83 8.49 18.80
C GLU A 90 19.59 8.06 17.35
N THR A 91 18.38 8.29 16.80
CA THR A 91 18.04 7.94 15.41
C THR A 91 17.67 9.18 14.61
N ASP A 92 18.27 9.37 13.43
CA ASP A 92 17.89 10.49 12.57
C ASP A 92 16.51 10.23 11.93
N ALA A 93 15.52 11.03 12.32
CA ALA A 93 14.18 10.97 11.76
C ALA A 93 14.14 11.11 10.22
N ASN A 94 15.07 11.85 9.63
CA ASN A 94 15.19 11.95 8.18
C ASN A 94 15.64 10.61 7.56
N ASP A 95 16.57 9.89 8.19
CA ASP A 95 17.03 8.61 7.67
C ASP A 95 15.95 7.52 7.83
N CYS A 96 15.19 7.54 8.93
CA CYS A 96 14.01 6.69 9.08
C CYS A 96 12.96 6.98 7.99
N LEU A 97 12.76 8.26 7.65
CA LEU A 97 11.83 8.65 6.58
C LEU A 97 12.32 8.16 5.21
N ASP A 98 13.61 8.20 4.92
CA ASP A 98 14.15 7.67 3.67
C ASP A 98 13.99 6.16 3.55
N GLU A 99 14.24 5.43 4.64
CA GLU A 99 14.00 3.99 4.70
C GLU A 99 12.53 3.67 4.44
N TRP A 100 11.63 4.36 5.15
CA TRP A 100 10.19 4.20 4.96
C TRP A 100 9.76 4.51 3.52
N LEU A 101 10.24 5.62 2.94
CA LEU A 101 9.94 6.03 1.56
C LEU A 101 10.44 4.99 0.56
N ARG A 102 11.64 4.45 0.75
CA ARG A 102 12.21 3.42 -0.13
C ARG A 102 11.31 2.19 -0.17
N VAL A 103 10.95 1.66 0.99
CA VAL A 103 10.08 0.46 1.09
C VAL A 103 8.69 0.75 0.54
N ASN A 104 8.10 1.90 0.87
CA ASN A 104 6.79 2.31 0.34
C ASN A 104 6.80 2.47 -1.18
N ASN A 105 7.86 3.05 -1.77
CA ASN A 105 7.98 3.19 -3.21
C ASN A 105 8.06 1.83 -3.89
N VAL A 106 8.83 0.89 -3.36
CA VAL A 106 8.90 -0.47 -3.89
C VAL A 106 7.52 -1.13 -3.84
N ARG A 107 6.85 -1.09 -2.68
CA ARG A 107 5.49 -1.64 -2.54
C ARG A 107 4.53 -1.04 -3.57
N THR A 108 4.53 0.29 -3.68
CA THR A 108 3.59 0.97 -4.56
C THR A 108 3.86 0.68 -6.03
N LEU A 109 5.12 0.74 -6.46
CA LEU A 109 5.51 0.46 -7.84
C LEU A 109 5.37 -1.02 -8.24
N THR A 110 5.24 -1.93 -7.27
CA THR A 110 5.10 -3.36 -7.53
C THR A 110 3.67 -3.82 -7.30
N VAL A 111 3.31 -4.12 -6.05
CA VAL A 111 2.07 -4.81 -5.71
C VAL A 111 0.84 -3.90 -5.80
N ASP A 112 0.96 -2.61 -5.47
CA ASP A 112 -0.19 -1.69 -5.54
C ASP A 112 -0.57 -1.39 -6.99
N LEU A 113 0.41 -1.02 -7.83
CA LEU A 113 0.18 -0.78 -9.25
C LEU A 113 -0.29 -2.05 -9.99
N LEU A 114 0.29 -3.21 -9.67
CA LEU A 114 -0.16 -4.49 -10.22
C LEU A 114 -1.62 -4.78 -9.82
N ALA A 115 -1.97 -4.59 -8.55
CA ALA A 115 -3.32 -4.81 -8.06
C ALA A 115 -4.32 -3.90 -8.78
N TRP A 116 -4.04 -2.59 -8.84
CA TRP A 116 -4.92 -1.62 -9.50
C TRP A 116 -5.08 -1.91 -10.98
N GLY A 117 -3.98 -2.13 -11.70
CA GLY A 117 -4.01 -2.45 -13.13
C GLY A 117 -4.81 -3.73 -13.41
N ALA A 118 -4.57 -4.79 -12.62
CA ALA A 118 -5.27 -6.05 -12.76
C ALA A 118 -6.78 -5.92 -12.50
N PHE A 119 -7.18 -5.20 -11.45
CA PHE A 119 -8.61 -4.99 -11.16
C PHE A 119 -9.30 -4.09 -12.19
N VAL A 120 -8.64 -3.05 -12.71
CA VAL A 120 -9.20 -2.21 -13.78
C VAL A 120 -9.46 -3.05 -15.04
N VAL A 121 -8.49 -3.87 -15.45
CA VAL A 121 -8.66 -4.76 -16.61
C VAL A 121 -9.76 -5.80 -16.34
N ALA A 122 -9.77 -6.40 -15.16
CA ALA A 122 -10.77 -7.39 -14.79
C ALA A 122 -12.19 -6.81 -14.81
N ALA A 123 -12.39 -5.65 -14.21
CA ALA A 123 -13.67 -4.95 -14.18
C ALA A 123 -14.12 -4.55 -15.60
N GLY A 124 -13.23 -3.97 -16.40
CA GLY A 124 -13.52 -3.61 -17.80
C GLY A 124 -13.95 -4.82 -18.62
N LYS A 125 -13.25 -5.96 -18.52
CA LYS A 125 -13.61 -7.19 -19.23
C LYS A 125 -14.93 -7.80 -18.76
N THR A 126 -15.27 -7.64 -17.49
CA THR A 126 -16.53 -8.16 -16.93
C THR A 126 -17.73 -7.26 -17.24
N LEU A 127 -17.56 -5.93 -17.32
CA LEU A 127 -18.65 -4.97 -17.44
C LEU A 127 -18.89 -4.44 -18.86
N CYS A 128 -17.87 -4.41 -19.72
CA CYS A 128 -17.94 -3.82 -21.06
C CYS A 128 -18.09 -4.84 -22.20
N HIS A 129 -18.37 -6.10 -21.87
CA HIS A 129 -18.67 -7.20 -22.79
C HIS A 129 -19.91 -7.94 -22.30
#